data_AF-A0A183EB38-F1
#
_entry.id   AF-A0A183EB38-F1
#
_cell.length_a   1.000
_cell.length_b   1.000
_cell.length_c   1.000
_cell.angle_alpha   90.00
_cell.angle_beta   90.00
_cell.angle_gamma   90.00
#
_symmetry.space_group_name_H-M   'P 1'
#
loop_
_entity.id
_entity.type
_entity.pdbx_description
1 polymer ?
#
loop_
_entity_poly.entity_id
_entity_poly.type
_entity_poly.pdbx_seq_one_letter_code
_entity_poly.pdbx_strand_id
1 'polypeptide(L)'
;MRKDVITMTPRERVSHVLEVLRATSHHGFPVVDQIDCATDGQNIPTYGHLKGLILKSQLITLIQKRFSFRYDLSLANLQISARDANCWLDLVPYMHRSPHRVPLDASLPSIFHLFRGLGLRYVIVVDDENKLRGIITRKDLARFKERRTFEKYSVRELFVSDFET
;
A
#
# COMPACT_ATOMS: atom_id res chain seq x y z
N MET A 1 6.33 4.55 -9.93
CA MET A 1 5.91 4.08 -8.60
C MET A 1 5.60 5.27 -7.70
N ARG A 2 4.75 5.10 -6.68
CA ARG A 2 4.52 6.10 -5.63
C ARG A 2 5.49 5.84 -4.47
N LYS A 3 6.27 6.86 -4.11
CA LYS A 3 7.28 6.79 -3.03
C LYS A 3 6.70 7.22 -1.68
N ASP A 4 5.77 8.17 -1.68
CA ASP A 4 5.01 8.53 -0.49
C ASP A 4 3.95 7.45 -0.23
N VAL A 5 4.29 6.54 0.68
CA VAL A 5 3.48 5.36 1.02
C VAL A 5 3.03 5.47 2.48
N ILE A 6 1.72 5.40 2.67
CA ILE A 6 1.13 5.29 4.00
C ILE A 6 1.31 3.86 4.48
N THR A 7 2.04 3.71 5.58
CA THR A 7 2.43 2.41 6.15
C THR A 7 1.87 2.24 7.56
N MET A 8 1.93 1.01 8.05
CA MET A 8 1.61 0.64 9.42
C MET A 8 2.85 0.00 10.05
N THR A 9 2.90 -0.01 11.37
CA THR A 9 3.88 -0.78 12.14
C THR A 9 3.25 -2.07 12.70
N PRO A 10 4.03 -3.10 13.04
CA PRO A 10 3.51 -4.35 13.62
C PRO A 10 2.60 -4.12 14.84
N ARG A 11 2.90 -3.10 15.65
CA ARG A 11 2.10 -2.66 16.78
C ARG A 11 1.74 -1.20 16.58
N GLU A 12 0.50 -0.94 16.18
CA GLU A 12 0.07 0.39 15.76
C GLU A 12 -0.87 1.03 16.78
N ARG A 13 -0.83 2.35 16.93
CA ARG A 13 -1.80 3.05 17.80
C ARG A 13 -3.17 3.11 17.13
N VAL A 14 -4.22 2.86 17.91
CA VAL A 14 -5.60 2.93 17.42
C VAL A 14 -5.93 4.32 16.86
N SER A 15 -5.44 5.39 17.49
CA SER A 15 -5.58 6.77 16.99
C SER A 15 -5.05 6.93 15.56
N HIS A 16 -3.83 6.47 15.31
CA HIS A 16 -3.20 6.53 13.99
C HIS A 16 -3.93 5.66 12.96
N VAL A 17 -4.35 4.44 13.33
CA VAL A 17 -5.17 3.59 12.45
C VAL A 17 -6.46 4.32 12.03
N LEU A 18 -7.16 4.96 12.98
CA LEU A 18 -8.40 5.68 12.69
C LEU A 18 -8.15 6.91 11.81
N GLU A 19 -7.09 7.66 12.08
CA GLU A 19 -6.65 8.79 11.27
C GLU A 19 -6.44 8.36 9.82
N VAL A 20 -5.65 7.32 9.58
CA VAL A 20 -5.39 6.79 8.24
C VAL A 20 -6.67 6.28 7.57
N LEU A 21 -7.52 5.56 8.30
CA LEU A 21 -8.78 5.02 7.76
C LEU A 21 -9.77 6.11 7.34
N ARG A 22 -9.75 7.27 8.02
CA ARG A 22 -10.58 8.45 7.74
C ARG A 22 -9.98 9.34 6.66
N ALA A 23 -8.67 9.56 6.69
CA ALA A 23 -7.96 10.45 5.76
C ALA A 23 -7.74 9.83 4.37
N THR A 24 -7.75 8.50 4.27
CA THR A 24 -7.36 7.80 3.04
C THR A 24 -8.43 6.87 2.50
N SER A 25 -8.46 6.74 1.17
CA SER A 25 -9.28 5.77 0.43
C SER A 25 -8.50 4.51 0.02
N HIS A 26 -7.30 4.30 0.57
CA HIS A 26 -6.46 3.15 0.24
C HIS A 26 -7.07 1.83 0.74
N HIS A 27 -6.83 0.74 0.00
CA HIS A 27 -7.37 -0.59 0.34
C HIS A 27 -6.41 -1.48 1.11
N GLY A 28 -5.12 -1.14 1.13
CA GLY A 28 -4.10 -1.90 1.83
C GLY A 28 -2.89 -1.03 2.16
N PHE A 29 -2.23 -1.40 3.24
CA PHE A 29 -1.15 -0.66 3.87
C PHE A 29 0.01 -1.63 4.13
N PRO A 30 1.22 -1.36 3.60
CA PRO A 30 2.40 -2.13 3.96
C PRO A 30 2.71 -2.00 5.45
N VAL A 31 3.12 -3.10 6.06
CA VAL A 31 3.58 -3.14 7.45
C VAL A 31 5.10 -3.16 7.45
N VAL A 32 5.73 -2.18 8.08
CA VAL A 32 7.20 -2.01 8.16
C VAL A 32 7.65 -1.94 9.62
N ASP A 33 8.87 -2.36 9.93
CA ASP A 33 9.37 -2.30 11.32
C ASP A 33 9.67 -0.89 11.82
N GLN A 34 10.11 0.00 10.94
CA GLN A 34 10.46 1.37 11.28
C GLN A 34 10.07 2.35 10.17
N ILE A 35 9.81 3.59 10.59
CA ILE A 35 9.58 4.73 9.70
C ILE A 35 10.52 5.82 10.20
N ASP A 36 11.55 6.11 9.40
CA ASP A 36 12.58 7.07 9.73
C ASP A 36 12.25 8.42 9.09
N CYS A 37 12.58 9.51 9.78
CA CYS A 37 12.38 10.85 9.25
C CYS A 37 13.12 11.03 7.93
N ALA A 38 12.58 11.92 7.09
CA ALA A 38 13.21 12.37 5.87
C ALA A 38 14.70 12.70 6.09
N THR A 39 15.58 12.10 5.29
CA THR A 39 17.00 12.49 5.22
C THR A 39 17.12 13.86 4.55
N ASP A 40 18.13 14.65 4.95
CA ASP A 40 18.39 15.99 4.41
C ASP A 40 18.25 16.02 2.87
N GLY A 41 17.29 16.82 2.38
CA GLY A 41 17.02 17.00 0.95
C GLY A 41 15.81 16.22 0.37
N GLN A 42 15.12 15.38 1.14
CA GLN A 42 13.87 14.72 0.70
C GLN A 42 12.72 15.07 1.65
N ASN A 43 11.52 15.38 1.14
CA ASN A 43 10.33 15.62 1.97
C ASN A 43 9.57 14.31 2.34
N ILE A 44 10.10 13.15 1.96
CA ILE A 44 9.43 11.85 2.07
C ILE A 44 10.17 11.02 3.12
N PRO A 45 9.47 10.36 4.07
CA PRO A 45 10.11 9.49 5.04
C PRO A 45 10.74 8.27 4.37
N THR A 46 11.75 7.71 5.01
CA THR A 46 12.32 6.42 4.62
C THR A 46 11.69 5.29 5.42
N TYR A 47 11.36 4.20 4.74
CA TYR A 47 10.69 3.07 5.35
C TYR A 47 11.66 1.91 5.58
N GLY A 48 11.49 1.22 6.71
CA GLY A 48 12.26 0.04 7.07
C GLY A 48 11.87 -1.22 6.31
N HIS A 49 12.19 -2.37 6.91
CA HIS A 49 11.97 -3.68 6.32
C HIS A 49 10.49 -4.01 6.24
N LEU A 50 10.07 -4.47 5.06
CA LEU A 50 8.73 -4.94 4.83
C LEU A 50 8.47 -6.24 5.63
N LYS A 51 7.52 -6.19 6.57
CA LYS A 51 7.06 -7.34 7.38
C LYS A 51 5.78 -7.96 6.86
N GLY A 52 4.97 -7.21 6.13
CA GLY A 52 3.73 -7.71 5.56
C GLY A 52 2.88 -6.62 4.94
N LEU A 53 1.61 -6.95 4.75
CA LEU A 53 0.59 -6.04 4.25
C LEU A 53 -0.72 -6.30 4.99
N ILE A 54 -1.37 -5.24 5.42
CA ILE A 54 -2.69 -5.31 6.05
C ILE A 54 -3.73 -4.53 5.22
N LEU A 55 -4.92 -5.09 5.06
CA LEU A 55 -6.01 -4.48 4.30
C LEU A 55 -6.83 -3.51 5.15
N LYS A 56 -7.41 -2.50 4.50
CA LYS A 56 -8.36 -1.57 5.12
C LYS A 56 -9.53 -2.30 5.79
N SER A 57 -10.09 -3.31 5.11
CA SER A 57 -11.17 -4.13 5.67
C SER A 57 -10.74 -4.88 6.94
N GLN A 58 -9.51 -5.41 6.98
CA GLN A 58 -8.98 -6.08 8.16
C GLN A 58 -8.85 -5.11 9.33
N LEU A 59 -8.27 -3.93 9.12
CA LEU A 59 -8.18 -2.90 10.16
C LEU A 59 -9.57 -2.51 10.70
N ILE A 60 -10.55 -2.31 9.82
CA ILE A 60 -11.93 -2.01 10.21
C ILE A 60 -12.50 -3.14 11.09
N THR A 61 -12.36 -4.39 10.66
CA THR A 61 -12.82 -5.55 11.44
C THR A 61 -12.13 -5.63 12.81
N LEU A 62 -10.83 -5.35 12.88
CA LEU A 62 -10.09 -5.38 14.14
C LEU A 62 -10.58 -4.32 15.13
N ILE A 63 -10.81 -3.10 14.66
CA ILE A 63 -11.36 -2.01 15.48
C ILE A 63 -12.78 -2.36 15.95
N GLN A 64 -13.64 -2.81 15.04
CA GLN A 64 -15.02 -3.17 15.37
C GLN A 64 -15.08 -4.30 16.42
N LYS A 65 -14.27 -5.34 16.26
CA LYS A 65 -14.22 -6.46 17.22
C LYS A 65 -13.64 -6.05 18.57
N ARG A 66 -12.60 -5.21 18.58
CA ARG A 66 -11.92 -4.81 19.82
C ARG A 66 -12.80 -3.97 20.73
N PHE A 67 -13.62 -3.10 20.14
CA PHE A 67 -14.43 -2.14 20.88
C PHE A 67 -15.93 -2.47 20.82
N SER A 68 -16.28 -3.71 20.44
CA SER A 68 -17.66 -4.22 20.37
C SER A 68 -18.63 -3.31 19.61
N PHE A 69 -18.15 -2.63 18.58
CA PHE A 69 -19.00 -1.72 17.81
C PHE A 69 -19.93 -2.49 16.86
N ARG A 70 -21.16 -2.01 16.69
CA ARG A 70 -22.09 -2.54 15.68
C ARG A 70 -21.49 -2.30 14.30
N TYR A 71 -21.59 -3.31 13.42
CA TYR A 71 -21.13 -3.23 12.03
C TYR A 71 -21.82 -2.12 11.20
N ASP A 72 -22.93 -1.53 11.69
CA ASP A 72 -23.66 -0.46 11.00
C ASP A 72 -23.02 0.93 11.15
N LEU A 73 -22.11 1.11 12.12
CA LEU A 73 -21.52 2.40 12.41
C LEU A 73 -20.40 2.70 11.40
N SER A 74 -20.60 3.75 10.61
CA SER A 74 -19.55 4.27 9.75
C SER A 74 -18.34 4.72 10.58
N LEU A 75 -17.12 4.50 10.08
CA LEU A 75 -15.88 4.96 10.74
C LEU A 75 -15.86 6.48 10.99
N ALA A 76 -16.64 7.24 10.21
CA ALA A 76 -16.78 8.68 10.35
C ALA A 76 -17.46 9.07 11.67
N ASN A 77 -18.42 8.26 12.15
CA ASN A 77 -19.22 8.55 13.34
C ASN A 77 -18.71 7.81 14.59
N LEU A 78 -17.57 7.12 14.48
CA LEU A 78 -17.02 6.32 15.57
C LEU A 78 -16.42 7.22 16.65
N GLN A 79 -17.20 7.48 17.69
CA GLN A 79 -16.75 8.18 18.89
C GLN A 79 -15.99 7.18 19.78
N ILE A 80 -14.67 7.32 19.82
CA ILE A 80 -13.79 6.47 20.63
C ILE A 80 -13.24 7.32 21.77
N SER A 81 -13.19 6.74 22.97
CA SER A 81 -12.65 7.43 24.14
C SER A 81 -11.17 7.74 23.95
N ALA A 82 -10.67 8.80 24.59
CA ALA A 82 -9.24 9.13 24.52
C ALA A 82 -8.33 7.98 25.02
N ARG A 83 -8.82 7.19 25.98
CA ARG A 83 -8.13 5.99 26.49
C ARG A 83 -8.01 4.90 25.42
N ASP A 84 -9.09 4.65 24.70
CA ASP A 84 -9.16 3.64 23.65
C ASP A 84 -8.35 4.04 22.41
N ALA A 85 -8.32 5.33 22.07
CA ALA A 85 -7.49 5.87 21.00
C ALA A 85 -5.98 5.67 21.27
N ASN A 86 -5.57 5.68 22.54
CA ASN A 86 -4.19 5.45 22.97
C ASN A 86 -3.83 3.95 23.11
N CYS A 87 -4.75 3.04 22.85
CA CYS A 87 -4.46 1.61 22.86
C CYS A 87 -3.59 1.20 21.67
N TRP A 88 -2.75 0.17 21.90
CA TRP A 88 -1.98 -0.49 20.86
C TRP A 88 -2.76 -1.65 20.25
N LEU A 89 -2.74 -1.76 18.93
CA LEU A 89 -3.29 -2.85 18.14
C LEU A 89 -2.15 -3.67 17.54
N ASP A 90 -2.10 -4.97 17.84
CA ASP A 90 -1.14 -5.89 17.23
C ASP A 90 -1.67 -6.37 15.87
N LEU A 91 -0.93 -6.05 14.82
CA LEU A 91 -1.28 -6.35 13.43
C LEU A 91 -0.61 -7.64 12.93
N VAL A 92 0.41 -8.14 13.63
CA VAL A 92 1.21 -9.31 13.23
C VAL A 92 0.40 -10.58 12.94
N PRO A 93 -0.63 -10.94 13.73
CA PRO A 93 -1.41 -12.14 13.45
C PRO A 93 -2.41 -11.98 12.30
N TYR A 94 -2.67 -10.74 11.85
CA TYR A 94 -3.70 -10.44 10.84
C TYR A 94 -3.12 -10.00 9.49
N MET A 95 -1.87 -9.55 9.47
CA MET A 95 -1.20 -9.11 8.24
C MET A 95 -0.83 -10.29 7.34
N HIS A 96 -0.93 -10.07 6.03
CA HIS A 96 -0.36 -10.97 5.04
C HIS A 96 1.17 -10.84 5.05
N ARG A 97 1.89 -11.88 5.45
CA ARG A 97 3.37 -11.85 5.61
C ARG A 97 4.14 -11.89 4.28
N SER A 98 3.52 -12.39 3.22
CA SER A 98 4.16 -12.59 1.92
C SER A 98 3.44 -11.84 0.79
N PRO A 99 3.28 -10.51 0.88
CA PRO A 99 2.70 -9.74 -0.21
C PRO A 99 3.60 -9.82 -1.45
N HIS A 100 2.98 -9.77 -2.64
CA HIS A 100 3.70 -9.67 -3.89
C HIS A 100 4.58 -8.42 -3.88
N ARG A 101 5.86 -8.63 -4.13
CA ARG A 101 6.88 -7.58 -4.16
C ARG A 101 7.76 -7.71 -5.40
N VAL A 102 8.35 -6.60 -5.81
CA VAL A 102 9.32 -6.51 -6.92
C VAL A 102 10.54 -5.71 -6.47
N PRO A 103 11.73 -6.02 -6.97
CA PRO A 103 12.93 -5.23 -6.72
C PRO A 103 12.88 -3.88 -7.46
N LEU A 104 13.75 -2.95 -7.07
CA LEU A 104 13.84 -1.60 -7.66
C LEU A 104 14.21 -1.58 -9.15
N ASP A 105 14.98 -2.56 -9.60
CA ASP A 105 15.47 -2.71 -10.97
C ASP A 105 14.49 -3.49 -11.88
N ALA A 106 13.34 -3.91 -11.35
CA ALA A 106 12.35 -4.66 -12.09
C ALA A 106 11.87 -3.89 -13.35
N SER A 107 11.93 -4.56 -14.49
CA SER A 107 11.51 -3.97 -15.76
C SER A 107 9.99 -3.76 -15.82
N LEU A 108 9.56 -2.70 -16.51
CA LEU A 108 8.14 -2.42 -16.73
C LEU A 108 7.39 -3.57 -17.42
N PRO A 109 7.91 -4.23 -18.48
CA PRO A 109 7.31 -5.45 -19.03
C PRO A 109 7.04 -6.55 -18.00
N SER A 110 8.04 -6.86 -17.16
CA SER A 110 7.90 -7.88 -16.12
C SER A 110 6.82 -7.52 -15.11
N ILE A 111 6.79 -6.25 -14.67
CA ILE A 111 5.76 -5.73 -13.76
C ILE A 111 4.38 -5.80 -14.42
N PHE A 112 4.27 -5.41 -15.69
CA PHE A 112 3.00 -5.44 -16.42
C PHE A 112 2.44 -6.87 -16.56
N HIS A 113 3.30 -7.84 -16.92
CA HIS A 113 2.93 -9.25 -16.95
C HIS A 113 2.55 -9.78 -15.58
N LEU A 114 3.26 -9.39 -14.52
CA LEU A 114 2.90 -9.76 -13.15
C LEU A 114 1.49 -9.28 -12.79
N PHE A 115 1.16 -8.03 -13.09
CA PHE A 115 -0.18 -7.47 -12.85
C PHE A 115 -1.28 -8.16 -13.68
N ARG A 116 -1.04 -8.39 -14.97
CA ARG A 116 -2.03 -9.04 -15.85
C ARG A 116 -2.20 -10.52 -15.57
N GLY A 117 -1.11 -11.23 -15.27
CA GLY A 117 -1.10 -12.67 -15.03
C GLY A 117 -1.74 -13.04 -13.70
N LEU A 118 -1.51 -12.25 -12.65
CA LEU A 118 -2.05 -12.53 -11.30
C LEU A 118 -3.27 -11.65 -10.93
N GLY A 119 -3.67 -10.71 -11.79
CA GLY A 119 -4.77 -9.79 -11.50
C GLY A 119 -4.49 -8.84 -10.33
N LEU A 120 -3.23 -8.48 -10.09
CA LEU A 120 -2.84 -7.67 -8.93
C LEU A 120 -3.46 -6.28 -8.98
N ARG A 121 -3.79 -5.75 -7.80
CA ARG A 121 -4.23 -4.35 -7.64
C ARG A 121 -3.06 -3.41 -7.36
N TYR A 122 -2.08 -3.92 -6.65
CA TYR A 122 -0.84 -3.25 -6.30
C TYR A 122 0.28 -4.29 -6.14
N VAL A 123 1.52 -3.84 -6.23
CA VAL A 123 2.72 -4.59 -5.89
C VAL A 123 3.63 -3.69 -5.09
N ILE A 124 4.33 -4.26 -4.11
CA ILE A 124 5.24 -3.52 -3.24
C ILE A 124 6.62 -3.47 -3.89
N VAL A 125 7.26 -2.31 -3.91
CA VAL A 125 8.63 -2.16 -4.41
C VAL A 125 9.57 -2.16 -3.22
N VAL A 126 10.54 -3.05 -3.23
CA VAL A 126 11.56 -3.19 -2.18
C VAL A 126 12.96 -3.07 -2.77
N ASP A 127 13.94 -2.73 -1.93
CA ASP A 127 15.36 -2.85 -2.28
C ASP A 127 15.94 -4.22 -1.90
N ASP A 128 17.24 -4.39 -2.10
CA ASP A 128 17.99 -5.62 -1.81
C ASP A 128 18.02 -5.97 -0.31
N GLU A 129 17.84 -4.97 0.56
CA GLU A 129 17.70 -5.15 2.01
C GLU A 129 16.26 -5.44 2.43
N ASN A 130 15.32 -5.61 1.48
CA ASN A 130 13.88 -5.76 1.74
C ASN A 130 13.25 -4.54 2.45
N LYS A 131 13.85 -3.35 2.32
CA LYS A 131 13.25 -2.10 2.77
C LYS A 131 12.23 -1.61 1.76
N LEU A 132 11.12 -1.06 2.25
CA LEU A 132 10.07 -0.54 1.41
C LEU A 132 10.53 0.74 0.69
N ARG A 133 10.41 0.76 -0.64
CA ARG A 133 10.80 1.91 -1.48
C ARG A 133 9.63 2.55 -2.21
N GLY A 134 8.52 1.85 -2.32
CA GLY A 134 7.31 2.40 -2.90
C GLY A 134 6.23 1.36 -3.15
N ILE A 135 5.14 1.81 -3.75
CA ILE A 135 4.06 0.97 -4.24
C ILE A 135 3.79 1.28 -5.71
N ILE A 136 3.51 0.24 -6.49
CA ILE A 136 2.99 0.38 -7.85
C ILE A 136 1.56 -0.13 -7.83
N THR A 137 0.67 0.59 -8.47
CA THR A 137 -0.75 0.25 -8.57
C THR A 137 -1.18 0.09 -10.02
N ARG A 138 -2.35 -0.52 -10.26
CA ARG A 138 -2.94 -0.57 -11.61
C ARG A 138 -3.09 0.81 -12.24
N LYS A 139 -3.33 1.86 -11.44
CA LYS A 139 -3.45 3.24 -11.93
C LYS A 139 -2.12 3.75 -12.49
N ASP A 140 -1.01 3.35 -11.89
CA ASP A 140 0.32 3.73 -12.39
C ASP A 140 0.62 3.02 -13.72
N LEU A 141 0.17 1.78 -13.89
CA LEU A 141 0.36 0.99 -15.12
C LEU A 141 -0.63 1.32 -16.24
N ALA A 142 -1.81 1.84 -15.92
CA ALA A 142 -2.85 2.18 -16.90
C ALA A 142 -2.38 3.25 -17.91
N ARG A 143 -1.33 3.99 -17.58
CA ARG A 143 -0.68 4.97 -18.46
C ARG A 143 0.21 4.32 -19.52
N PHE A 144 0.32 3.00 -19.56
CA PHE A 144 1.21 2.30 -20.50
C PHE A 144 0.42 1.32 -21.37
N LYS A 145 0.73 1.29 -22.66
CA LYS A 145 0.13 0.36 -23.64
C LYS A 145 1.16 -0.66 -24.12
N GLU A 146 0.72 -1.90 -24.15
CA GLU A 146 1.46 -3.01 -24.72
C GLU A 146 1.23 -3.07 -26.24
N ARG A 147 2.31 -3.18 -27.00
CA ARG A 147 2.29 -3.48 -28.43
C ARG A 147 3.09 -4.74 -28.68
N ARG A 148 2.40 -5.79 -29.15
CA ARG A 148 2.99 -7.05 -29.56
C ARG A 148 3.02 -7.13 -31.08
N THR A 149 4.22 -7.27 -31.64
CA THR A 149 4.46 -7.62 -33.04
C THR A 149 5.10 -9.00 -33.06
N PHE A 150 5.00 -9.73 -34.19
CA PHE A 150 5.49 -11.11 -34.34
C PHE A 150 6.94 -11.32 -33.82
N GLU A 151 7.80 -10.29 -33.90
CA GLU A 151 9.19 -10.34 -33.42
C GLU A 151 9.51 -9.41 -32.24
N LYS A 152 8.61 -8.48 -31.85
CA LYS A 152 8.94 -7.42 -30.89
C LYS A 152 7.83 -7.18 -29.87
N TYR A 153 8.24 -7.16 -28.61
CA TYR A 153 7.41 -6.73 -27.48
C TYR A 153 7.85 -5.33 -27.07
N SER A 154 6.91 -4.37 -27.02
CA SER A 154 7.22 -3.02 -26.54
C SER A 154 6.09 -2.49 -25.67
N VAL A 155 6.47 -1.83 -24.57
CA VAL A 155 5.55 -1.08 -23.70
C VAL A 155 5.86 0.40 -23.90
N ARG A 156 4.85 1.21 -24.22
CA ARG A 156 4.99 2.66 -24.42
C ARG A 156 4.06 3.40 -23.47
N GLU A 157 4.51 4.55 -22.96
CA GLU A 157 3.64 5.46 -22.20
C GLU A 157 2.62 6.10 -23.15
N LEU A 158 1.37 6.19 -22.69
CA LEU A 158 0.27 6.85 -23.36
C LEU A 158 0.22 8.29 -22.88
N PHE A 159 0.23 9.22 -23.83
CA PHE A 159 -0.04 10.63 -23.58
C PHE A 159 -1.52 10.93 -23.85
N VAL A 160 -2.04 11.99 -23.23
CA VAL A 160 -3.45 12.39 -23.40
C VAL A 160 -3.77 12.68 -24.87
N SER A 161 -2.78 13.12 -25.65
CA SER A 161 -2.85 13.30 -27.11
C SER A 161 -3.08 12.02 -27.90
N ASP A 162 -2.79 10.85 -27.33
CA ASP A 162 -2.94 9.56 -28.02
C ASP A 162 -4.40 9.04 -27.99
N PHE A 163 -5.31 9.77 -27.34
CA PHE A 163 -6.72 9.42 -27.21
C PHE A 163 -7.65 10.21 -28.16
N GLU A 164 -7.11 11.06 -29.03
CA GLU A 164 -7.91 11.69 -30.09
C GLU A 164 -8.04 10.75 -31.30
N THR A 165 -9.23 10.16 -31.48
CA THR A 165 -9.69 9.59 -32.76
C THR A 165 -11.21 9.60 -32.80
#